data_AF-A0A7I8JXZ6-F1
#
_entry.id   AF-A0A7I8JXZ6-F1
#
_cell.length_a   1.000
_cell.length_b   1.000
_cell.length_c   1.000
_cell.angle_alpha   90.00
_cell.angle_beta   90.00
_cell.angle_gamma   90.00
#
_symmetry.space_group_name_H-M   'P 1'
#
loop_
_entity.id
_entity.type
_entity.pdbx_description
1 polymer ?
#
loop_
_entity_poly.entity_id
_entity_poly.type
_entity_poly.pdbx_seq_one_letter_code
_entity_poly.pdbx_strand_id
1 'polypeptide(L)'
;MSGDVSALAALEKSPFPNPVGTTGASDCYSAVVLGGTFDRLHDGHRHLLKASADLARERIVVGVCAGAMLAKKELSDMIEPIEVRMKAVEDYIKSIKPGLTVQVEPIIDPYGPSIVDDKLDAIIVSKETLTGGLSVNKRRSEKGLQQLQVEVVDLLPSELNGEKLSSSMLRRLAAEKIKREQAGCEKTIPSQTSKDP
;
A
#
# COMPACT_ATOMS: atom_id res chain seq x y z
N MET A 1 35.22 35.09 -42.54
CA MET A 1 34.51 36.06 -41.69
C MET A 1 33.09 35.54 -41.54
N SER A 2 32.89 34.61 -40.61
CA SER A 2 32.44 34.86 -39.23
C SER A 2 30.97 35.30 -39.20
N GLY A 3 30.10 34.35 -38.88
CA GLY A 3 28.68 34.55 -38.63
C GLY A 3 28.22 33.43 -37.71
N ASP A 4 28.05 33.78 -36.45
CA ASP A 4 27.94 32.93 -35.27
C ASP A 4 26.82 31.89 -35.27
N VAL A 5 27.21 30.67 -34.90
CA VAL A 5 26.36 29.60 -34.39
C VAL A 5 26.17 29.82 -32.89
N SER A 6 25.12 30.52 -32.47
CA SER A 6 24.74 30.58 -31.05
C SER A 6 23.27 30.94 -30.87
N ALA A 7 22.39 29.94 -30.89
CA ALA A 7 21.05 30.04 -30.30
C ALA A 7 20.39 28.67 -30.04
N LEU A 8 21.12 27.70 -29.47
CA LEU A 8 20.53 26.44 -28.98
C LEU A 8 21.16 26.04 -27.65
N ALA A 9 20.92 26.84 -26.62
CA ALA A 9 21.26 26.52 -25.24
C ALA A 9 20.18 27.05 -24.30
N ALA A 10 19.09 26.29 -24.13
CA ALA A 10 18.24 26.27 -22.95
C ALA A 10 17.09 25.26 -23.18
N LEU A 11 17.37 23.97 -23.10
CA LEU A 11 16.33 23.01 -22.70
C LEU A 11 16.53 22.74 -21.21
N GLU A 12 15.46 23.02 -20.49
CA GLU A 12 15.33 22.97 -19.04
C GLU A 12 15.74 21.60 -18.49
N LYS A 13 16.67 21.62 -17.52
CA LYS A 13 16.92 20.48 -16.64
C LYS A 13 15.74 20.37 -15.69
N SER A 14 14.84 19.42 -15.94
CA SER A 14 13.82 19.05 -14.96
C SER A 14 14.50 18.56 -13.67
N PRO A 15 14.11 19.03 -12.47
CA PRO A 15 14.71 18.60 -11.21
C PRO A 15 14.32 17.17 -10.79
N PHE A 16 13.48 16.49 -11.58
CA PHE A 16 13.05 15.13 -11.31
C PHE A 16 13.97 14.15 -12.04
N PRO A 17 14.66 13.23 -11.34
CA PRO A 17 15.30 12.11 -12.00
C PRO A 17 14.22 11.31 -12.74
N ASN A 18 14.51 10.97 -14.01
CA ASN A 18 13.65 10.12 -14.84
C ASN A 18 13.29 8.83 -14.08
N PRO A 19 12.06 8.30 -14.22
CA PRO A 19 11.72 7.00 -13.66
C PRO A 19 12.60 5.96 -14.37
N VAL A 20 13.61 5.45 -13.67
CA VAL A 20 14.47 4.39 -14.18
C VAL A 20 13.63 3.14 -14.25
N GLY A 21 13.30 2.73 -15.48
CA GLY A 21 12.68 1.45 -15.76
C GLY A 21 13.60 0.31 -15.35
N THR A 22 13.08 -0.53 -14.46
CA THR A 22 13.33 -1.96 -14.25
C THR A 22 14.70 -2.51 -14.70
N THR A 23 15.62 -2.71 -13.75
CA THR A 23 16.62 -3.81 -13.81
C THR A 23 17.21 -4.09 -12.42
N GLY A 24 16.86 -5.24 -11.83
CA GLY A 24 17.71 -6.07 -10.97
C GLY A 24 18.54 -5.43 -9.84
N ALA A 25 18.03 -4.41 -9.13
CA ALA A 25 18.78 -3.77 -8.07
C ALA A 25 18.27 -4.21 -6.69
N SER A 26 19.00 -5.13 -6.06
CA SER A 26 18.76 -5.52 -4.67
C SER A 26 19.39 -4.46 -3.74
N ASP A 27 18.64 -4.00 -2.74
CA ASP A 27 19.09 -3.17 -1.61
C ASP A 27 19.66 -1.78 -1.97
N CYS A 28 18.99 -1.04 -2.85
CA CYS A 28 19.43 0.31 -3.27
C CYS A 28 19.33 1.40 -2.20
N TYR A 29 18.40 1.27 -1.25
CA TYR A 29 18.07 2.32 -0.30
C TYR A 29 18.33 1.87 1.13
N SER A 30 18.92 2.72 1.97
CA SER A 30 19.16 2.39 3.38
C SER A 30 17.83 2.23 4.11
N ALA A 31 16.91 3.17 3.90
CA ALA A 31 15.55 3.09 4.42
C ALA A 31 14.48 3.49 3.40
N VAL A 32 13.40 2.71 3.34
CA VAL A 32 12.24 2.98 2.49
C VAL A 32 10.97 3.16 3.31
N VAL A 33 10.00 3.89 2.75
CA VAL A 33 8.66 4.03 3.31
C VAL A 33 7.59 3.64 2.29
N LEU A 34 6.51 3.04 2.76
CA LEU A 34 5.28 2.87 1.98
C LEU A 34 4.04 3.00 2.85
N GLY A 35 2.91 3.29 2.22
CA GLY A 35 1.63 3.44 2.90
C GLY A 35 0.54 2.60 2.22
N GLY A 36 -0.38 2.06 3.02
CA GLY A 36 -1.50 1.28 2.52
C GLY A 36 -2.47 0.89 3.60
N THR A 37 -3.64 0.40 3.20
CA THR A 37 -4.60 -0.15 4.18
C THR A 37 -4.25 -1.58 4.55
N PHE A 38 -3.68 -2.35 3.62
CA PHE A 38 -3.25 -3.74 3.84
C PHE A 38 -4.36 -4.65 4.40
N ASP A 39 -5.61 -4.40 4.00
CA ASP A 39 -6.77 -5.22 4.39
C ASP A 39 -6.70 -6.59 3.72
N ARG A 40 -6.76 -7.65 4.52
CA ARG A 40 -6.72 -9.07 4.13
C ARG A 40 -5.50 -9.47 3.30
N LEU A 41 -4.40 -8.72 3.44
CA LEU A 41 -3.07 -8.95 2.86
C LEU A 41 -3.04 -9.91 1.64
N HIS A 42 -3.71 -9.52 0.56
CA HIS A 42 -3.79 -10.31 -0.67
C HIS A 42 -2.54 -10.13 -1.54
N ASP A 43 -2.46 -10.86 -2.65
CA ASP A 43 -1.24 -10.95 -3.47
C ASP A 43 -0.74 -9.60 -4.00
N GLY A 44 -1.65 -8.69 -4.38
CA GLY A 44 -1.30 -7.32 -4.75
C GLY A 44 -0.55 -6.57 -3.64
N HIS A 45 -1.00 -6.68 -2.38
CA HIS A 45 -0.28 -6.09 -1.25
C HIS A 45 1.06 -6.80 -0.99
N ARG A 46 1.07 -8.13 -1.06
CA ARG A 46 2.29 -8.94 -0.88
C ARG A 46 3.36 -8.61 -1.90
N HIS A 47 2.96 -8.34 -3.15
CA HIS A 47 3.87 -7.91 -4.21
C HIS A 47 4.49 -6.55 -3.91
N LEU A 48 3.68 -5.55 -3.52
CA LEU A 48 4.19 -4.23 -3.13
C LEU A 48 5.16 -4.30 -1.96
N LEU A 49 4.77 -5.03 -0.91
CA LEU A 49 5.58 -5.21 0.30
C LEU A 49 6.88 -5.94 0.00
N LYS A 50 6.83 -6.98 -0.85
CA LYS A 50 8.02 -7.71 -1.27
C LYS A 50 8.98 -6.81 -2.05
N ALA A 51 8.49 -6.12 -3.07
CA ALA A 51 9.31 -5.19 -3.84
C ALA A 51 9.93 -4.10 -2.95
N SER A 52 9.17 -3.60 -1.97
CA SER A 52 9.67 -2.61 -1.01
C SER A 52 10.77 -3.18 -0.10
N ALA A 53 10.60 -4.41 0.39
CA ALA A 53 11.60 -5.08 1.22
C ALA A 53 12.89 -5.43 0.43
N ASP A 54 12.75 -5.78 -0.85
CA ASP A 54 13.88 -6.06 -1.76
C ASP A 54 14.69 -4.79 -2.08
N LEU A 55 14.06 -3.61 -2.02
CA LEU A 55 14.73 -2.32 -2.24
C LEU A 55 15.36 -1.74 -0.96
N ALA A 56 14.94 -2.21 0.22
CA ALA A 56 15.36 -1.71 1.52
C ALA A 56 16.55 -2.51 2.07
N ARG A 57 17.69 -1.85 2.29
CA ARG A 57 18.88 -2.47 2.87
C ARG A 57 18.76 -2.68 4.37
N GLU A 58 18.35 -1.65 5.11
CA GLU A 58 18.42 -1.66 6.58
C GLU A 58 17.05 -1.56 7.24
N ARG A 59 16.18 -0.70 6.71
CA ARG A 59 14.90 -0.37 7.36
C ARG A 59 13.76 -0.18 6.38
N ILE A 60 12.59 -0.66 6.77
CA ILE A 60 11.32 -0.41 6.08
C ILE A 60 10.30 0.17 7.06
N VAL A 61 9.67 1.27 6.67
CA VAL A 61 8.59 1.90 7.42
C VAL A 61 7.28 1.69 6.67
N VAL A 62 6.28 1.11 7.33
CA VAL A 62 4.98 0.84 6.73
C VAL A 62 3.89 1.60 7.48
N GLY A 63 3.29 2.58 6.81
CA GLY A 63 2.10 3.27 7.29
C GLY A 63 0.84 2.48 6.99
N VAL A 64 0.13 2.04 8.02
CA VAL A 64 -1.10 1.26 7.91
C VAL A 64 -2.33 2.14 8.20
N CYS A 65 -3.18 2.37 7.20
CA CYS A 65 -4.32 3.29 7.35
C CYS A 65 -5.25 2.93 8.50
N ALA A 66 -5.68 3.94 9.25
CA ALA A 66 -6.59 3.86 10.38
C ALA A 66 -7.55 5.07 10.41
N GLY A 67 -8.57 5.01 11.27
CA GLY A 67 -9.47 6.12 11.56
C GLY A 67 -10.10 6.75 10.31
N ALA A 68 -9.95 8.08 10.18
CA ALA A 68 -10.56 8.88 9.11
C ALA A 68 -10.16 8.43 7.69
N MET A 69 -9.00 7.79 7.53
CA MET A 69 -8.54 7.29 6.22
C MET A 69 -9.37 6.10 5.71
N LEU A 70 -10.13 5.43 6.58
CA LEU A 70 -10.96 4.27 6.23
C LEU A 70 -12.40 4.64 5.89
N ALA A 71 -12.86 5.83 6.30
CA ALA A 71 -14.27 6.23 6.24
C ALA A 71 -14.86 6.27 4.82
N LYS A 72 -14.04 6.48 3.79
CA LYS A 72 -14.48 6.51 2.38
C LYS A 72 -14.37 5.16 1.68
N LYS A 73 -13.94 4.10 2.37
CA LYS A 73 -13.78 2.78 1.77
C LYS A 73 -15.11 2.04 1.76
N GLU A 74 -15.42 1.44 0.61
CA GLU A 74 -16.57 0.56 0.46
C GLU A 74 -16.53 -0.56 1.50
N LEU A 75 -17.62 -0.81 2.26
CA LEU A 75 -17.66 -1.78 3.35
C LEU A 75 -16.52 -1.56 4.38
N SER A 76 -16.32 -0.31 4.81
CA SER A 76 -15.29 0.07 5.80
C SER A 76 -15.39 -0.71 7.11
N ASP A 77 -16.61 -1.06 7.52
CA ASP A 77 -16.89 -1.80 8.76
C ASP A 77 -16.41 -3.26 8.71
N MET A 78 -16.11 -3.77 7.51
CA MET A 78 -15.58 -5.11 7.30
C MET A 78 -14.06 -5.16 7.11
N ILE A 79 -13.38 -4.02 7.26
CA ILE A 79 -11.92 -3.94 7.26
C ILE A 79 -11.41 -4.60 8.54
N GLU A 80 -10.34 -5.38 8.42
CA GLU A 80 -9.72 -6.03 9.58
C GLU A 80 -9.25 -5.00 10.63
N PRO A 81 -9.26 -5.35 11.94
CA PRO A 81 -8.71 -4.50 12.98
C PRO A 81 -7.28 -4.04 12.67
N ILE A 82 -6.92 -2.83 13.09
CA ILE A 82 -5.62 -2.22 12.77
C ILE A 82 -4.46 -3.09 13.25
N GLU A 83 -4.57 -3.68 14.44
CA GLU A 83 -3.56 -4.54 15.05
C GLU A 83 -3.34 -5.81 14.21
N VAL A 84 -4.42 -6.40 13.68
CA VAL A 84 -4.37 -7.59 12.82
C VAL A 84 -3.63 -7.27 11.52
N ARG A 85 -3.96 -6.14 10.89
CA ARG A 85 -3.33 -5.72 9.64
C ARG A 85 -1.86 -5.38 9.83
N MET A 86 -1.52 -4.64 10.88
CA MET A 86 -0.14 -4.31 11.21
C MET A 86 0.70 -5.57 11.45
N LYS A 87 0.17 -6.51 12.25
CA LYS A 87 0.84 -7.78 12.51
C LYS A 87 1.03 -8.60 11.23
N ALA A 88 0.02 -8.68 10.37
CA ALA A 88 0.11 -9.42 9.11
C ALA A 88 1.20 -8.84 8.18
N VAL A 89 1.31 -7.50 8.12
CA VAL A 89 2.36 -6.81 7.38
C VAL A 89 3.74 -7.13 7.95
N GLU A 90 3.91 -7.01 9.27
CA GLU A 90 5.18 -7.26 9.95
C GLU A 90 5.64 -8.71 9.78
N ASP A 91 4.75 -9.66 10.05
CA ASP A 91 5.03 -11.10 9.94
C ASP A 91 5.39 -11.46 8.48
N TYR A 92 4.70 -10.89 7.49
CA TYR A 92 5.01 -11.12 6.09
C TYR A 92 6.39 -10.56 5.68
N ILE A 93 6.71 -9.31 6.03
CA ILE A 93 8.02 -8.73 5.71
C ILE A 93 9.14 -9.52 6.38
N LYS A 94 8.98 -9.90 7.65
CA LYS A 94 9.97 -10.70 8.37
C LYS A 94 10.14 -12.09 7.78
N SER A 95 9.08 -12.68 7.21
CA SER A 95 9.16 -13.97 6.53
C SER A 95 10.00 -13.92 5.24
N ILE A 96 10.01 -12.79 4.53
CA ILE A 96 10.76 -12.62 3.28
C ILE A 96 12.18 -12.09 3.51
N LYS A 97 12.39 -11.22 4.51
CA LYS A 97 13.70 -10.62 4.83
C LYS A 97 13.88 -10.48 6.35
N PRO A 98 14.27 -11.57 7.05
CA PRO A 98 14.32 -11.61 8.51
C PRO A 98 15.25 -10.59 9.16
N GLY A 99 16.32 -10.18 8.47
CA GLY A 99 17.29 -9.21 8.97
C GLY A 99 16.89 -7.74 8.77
N LEU A 100 15.76 -7.46 8.13
CA LEU A 100 15.30 -6.11 7.86
C LEU A 100 14.67 -5.50 9.12
N THR A 101 15.02 -4.26 9.45
CA THR A 101 14.33 -3.53 10.53
C THR A 101 12.96 -3.10 10.04
N VAL A 102 11.89 -3.68 10.61
CA VAL A 102 10.51 -3.39 10.23
C VAL A 102 9.86 -2.47 11.27
N GLN A 103 9.39 -1.31 10.81
CA GLN A 103 8.61 -0.37 11.61
C GLN A 103 7.23 -0.24 11.00
N VAL A 104 6.20 -0.72 11.70
CA VAL A 104 4.81 -0.62 11.25
C VAL A 104 4.08 0.35 12.16
N GLU A 105 3.42 1.36 11.59
CA GLU A 105 2.71 2.38 12.35
C GLU A 105 1.31 2.64 11.79
N PRO A 106 0.31 2.87 12.66
CA PRO A 106 -0.99 3.32 12.20
C PRO A 106 -0.90 4.77 11.69
N ILE A 107 -1.51 5.05 10.53
CA ILE A 107 -1.59 6.40 9.97
C ILE A 107 -3.05 6.84 9.87
N ILE A 108 -3.34 8.04 10.36
CA ILE A 108 -4.68 8.66 10.30
C ILE A 108 -4.75 9.81 9.28
N ASP A 109 -3.62 10.11 8.62
CA ASP A 109 -3.49 11.07 7.54
C ASP A 109 -2.59 10.50 6.41
N PRO A 110 -2.62 11.09 5.19
CA PRO A 110 -1.89 10.57 4.04
C PRO A 110 -0.35 10.63 4.13
N TYR A 111 0.20 11.32 5.12
CA TYR A 111 1.63 11.58 5.22
C TYR A 111 2.30 10.68 6.28
N GLY A 112 1.70 10.55 7.46
CA GLY A 112 2.23 9.75 8.57
C GLY A 112 3.70 10.06 8.88
N PRO A 113 4.56 9.05 9.14
CA PRO A 113 5.96 9.28 9.52
C PRO A 113 6.81 9.85 8.37
N SER A 114 6.33 9.78 7.12
CA SER A 114 7.11 10.19 5.94
C SER A 114 7.42 11.68 5.85
N ILE A 115 6.77 12.53 6.65
CA ILE A 115 7.02 13.99 6.69
C ILE A 115 7.69 14.44 7.99
N VAL A 116 8.24 13.49 8.75
CA VAL A 116 8.93 13.73 10.02
C VAL A 116 10.27 13.00 10.05
N ASP A 117 10.32 11.76 9.56
CA ASP A 117 11.53 10.95 9.52
C ASP A 117 12.48 11.44 8.40
N ASP A 118 13.63 11.96 8.80
CA ASP A 118 14.68 12.48 7.92
C ASP A 118 15.64 11.41 7.41
N LYS A 119 15.58 10.18 7.94
CA LYS A 119 16.43 9.04 7.56
C LYS A 119 15.79 8.16 6.50
N LEU A 120 14.80 8.67 5.77
CA LEU A 120 14.13 7.96 4.68
C LEU A 120 14.74 8.37 3.35
N ASP A 121 15.05 7.38 2.51
CA ASP A 121 15.69 7.59 1.21
C ASP A 121 14.68 7.52 0.06
N ALA A 122 13.72 6.59 0.15
CA ALA A 122 12.75 6.33 -0.92
C ALA A 122 11.33 6.11 -0.40
N ILE A 123 10.34 6.47 -1.22
CA ILE A 123 8.93 6.13 -1.05
C ILE A 123 8.49 5.19 -2.15
N ILE A 124 8.00 4.03 -1.75
CA ILE A 124 7.54 2.99 -2.66
C ILE A 124 6.03 3.13 -2.85
N VAL A 125 5.61 3.24 -4.10
CA VAL A 125 4.21 3.46 -4.47
C VAL A 125 3.80 2.51 -5.59
N SER A 126 2.50 2.22 -5.66
CA SER A 126 1.90 1.66 -6.87
C SER A 126 1.45 2.79 -7.80
N LYS A 127 1.00 2.44 -9.01
CA LYS A 127 0.30 3.39 -9.91
C LYS A 127 -0.89 4.07 -9.21
N GLU A 128 -1.58 3.36 -8.32
CA GLU A 128 -2.76 3.87 -7.58
C GLU A 128 -2.37 4.91 -6.52
N THR A 129 -1.15 4.84 -5.98
CA THR A 129 -0.69 5.70 -4.87
C THR A 129 0.39 6.69 -5.27
N LEU A 130 0.71 6.81 -6.57
CA LEU A 130 1.74 7.71 -7.10
C LEU A 130 1.50 9.17 -6.72
N THR A 131 0.26 9.66 -6.87
CA THR A 131 -0.11 11.03 -6.49
C THR A 131 0.09 11.29 -5.00
N GLY A 132 -0.13 10.27 -4.15
CA GLY A 132 0.17 10.31 -2.73
C GLY A 132 1.67 10.48 -2.47
N GLY A 133 2.52 9.71 -3.14
CA GLY A 133 3.98 9.84 -3.03
C GLY A 133 4.50 11.22 -3.46
N LEU A 134 3.96 11.79 -4.55
CA LEU A 134 4.29 13.15 -4.96
C LEU A 134 3.84 14.20 -3.93
N SER A 135 2.66 14.01 -3.33
CA SER A 135 2.14 14.88 -2.26
C SER A 135 3.04 14.86 -1.02
N VAL A 136 3.59 13.68 -0.66
CA VAL A 136 4.58 13.54 0.42
C VAL A 136 5.82 14.39 0.12
N ASN A 137 6.40 14.30 -1.07
CA ASN A 137 7.59 15.09 -1.44
C ASN A 137 7.34 16.60 -1.43
N LYS A 138 6.15 17.04 -1.86
CA LYS A 138 5.75 18.43 -1.72
C LYS A 138 5.77 18.86 -0.24
N ARG A 139 5.16 18.06 0.64
CA ARG A 139 5.10 18.35 2.08
C ARG A 139 6.44 18.27 2.78
N ARG A 140 7.34 17.39 2.34
CA ARG A 140 8.73 17.30 2.81
C ARG A 140 9.50 18.56 2.46
N SER A 141 9.40 19.04 1.22
CA SER A 141 10.02 20.30 0.77
C SER A 141 9.53 21.50 1.59
N GLU A 142 8.22 21.61 1.83
CA GLU A 142 7.62 22.65 2.69
C GLU A 142 8.17 22.65 4.12
N LYS A 143 8.65 21.49 4.61
CA LYS A 143 9.24 21.31 5.93
C LYS A 143 10.77 21.35 5.94
N GLY A 144 11.41 21.58 4.79
CA GLY A 144 12.88 21.56 4.66
C GLY A 144 13.51 20.17 4.73
N LEU A 145 12.73 19.10 4.53
CA LEU A 145 13.22 17.73 4.45
C LEU A 145 13.65 17.39 3.02
N GLN A 146 14.66 16.54 2.88
CA GLN A 146 15.08 16.01 1.57
C GLN A 146 13.95 15.22 0.93
N GLN A 147 13.72 15.42 -0.37
CA GLN A 147 12.71 14.66 -1.10
C GLN A 147 13.12 13.18 -1.20
N LEU A 148 12.14 12.30 -1.12
CA LEU A 148 12.31 10.86 -1.26
C LEU A 148 12.38 10.49 -2.74
N GLN A 149 13.22 9.53 -3.07
CA GLN A 149 13.18 8.90 -4.38
C GLN A 149 11.86 8.13 -4.52
N VAL A 150 11.10 8.41 -5.58
CA VAL A 150 9.77 7.78 -5.79
C VAL A 150 9.95 6.55 -6.68
N GLU A 151 9.72 5.37 -6.10
CA GLU A 151 9.78 4.10 -6.83
C GLU A 151 8.37 3.58 -7.10
N VAL A 152 8.06 3.36 -8.37
CA VAL A 152 6.74 2.88 -8.80
C VAL A 152 6.81 1.38 -9.08
N VAL A 153 6.13 0.60 -8.26
CA VAL A 153 5.99 -0.84 -8.43
C VAL A 153 4.75 -1.13 -9.27
N ASP A 154 4.92 -1.89 -10.35
CA ASP A 154 3.79 -2.35 -11.15
C ASP A 154 3.14 -3.56 -10.48
N LEU A 155 1.92 -3.37 -9.95
CA LEU A 155 1.16 -4.46 -9.36
C LEU A 155 0.65 -5.34 -10.48
N LEU A 156 1.20 -6.55 -10.60
CA LEU A 156 0.67 -7.55 -11.52
C LEU A 156 -0.80 -7.82 -11.16
N PRO A 157 -1.71 -7.85 -12.15
CA PRO A 157 -3.08 -8.29 -11.90
C PRO A 157 -3.03 -9.76 -11.49
N SER A 158 -3.31 -10.04 -10.21
CA SER A 158 -3.63 -11.40 -9.77
C SER A 158 -5.14 -11.56 -9.93
N GLU A 159 -5.55 -12.39 -10.88
CA GLU A 159 -6.96 -12.61 -11.18
C GLU A 159 -7.49 -13.83 -10.45
N LEU A 160 -8.65 -13.68 -9.81
CA LEU A 160 -9.46 -14.81 -9.36
C LEU A 160 -10.75 -14.77 -10.19
N ASN A 161 -10.96 -15.78 -11.04
CA ASN A 161 -12.09 -15.84 -11.98
C ASN A 161 -12.18 -14.65 -12.97
N GLY A 162 -11.05 -14.08 -13.40
CA GLY A 162 -11.02 -12.99 -14.39
C GLY A 162 -11.26 -11.58 -13.82
N GLU A 163 -11.25 -11.42 -12.49
CA GLU A 163 -11.29 -10.11 -11.82
C GLU A 163 -10.04 -9.91 -10.94
N LYS A 164 -9.50 -8.67 -10.95
CA LYS A 164 -8.36 -8.25 -10.12
C LYS A 164 -8.66 -8.43 -8.63
N LEU A 165 -7.89 -9.29 -7.95
CA LEU A 165 -7.95 -9.46 -6.50
C LEU A 165 -7.68 -8.12 -5.79
N SER A 166 -8.70 -7.65 -5.07
CA SER A 166 -8.69 -6.38 -4.34
C SER A 166 -9.39 -6.53 -2.99
N SER A 167 -9.01 -5.70 -2.01
CA SER A 167 -9.67 -5.71 -0.70
C SER A 167 -11.18 -5.45 -0.78
N SER A 168 -11.67 -4.63 -1.72
CA SER A 168 -13.12 -4.44 -1.94
C SER A 168 -13.80 -5.74 -2.39
N MET A 169 -13.23 -6.45 -3.36
CA MET A 169 -13.76 -7.76 -3.79
C MET A 169 -13.82 -8.75 -2.62
N LEU A 170 -12.74 -8.88 -1.85
CA LEU A 170 -12.70 -9.80 -0.71
C LEU A 170 -13.77 -9.45 0.34
N ARG A 171 -14.02 -8.16 0.58
CA ARG A 171 -15.08 -7.70 1.49
C ARG A 171 -16.46 -8.02 0.94
N ARG A 172 -16.72 -7.84 -0.36
CA ARG A 172 -17.98 -8.23 -1.00
C ARG A 172 -18.27 -9.72 -0.86
N LEU A 173 -17.28 -10.57 -1.15
CA LEU A 173 -17.41 -12.03 -1.01
C LEU A 173 -17.70 -12.46 0.43
N ALA A 174 -17.04 -11.84 1.41
CA ALA A 174 -17.32 -12.11 2.83
C ALA A 174 -18.73 -11.66 3.23
N ALA A 175 -19.18 -10.48 2.77
CA ALA A 175 -20.52 -9.98 3.04
C ALA A 175 -21.59 -10.93 2.46
N GLU A 176 -21.37 -11.45 1.25
CA GLU A 176 -22.29 -12.38 0.62
C GLU A 176 -22.35 -13.73 1.35
N LYS A 177 -21.19 -14.24 1.80
CA LYS A 177 -21.12 -15.47 2.61
C LYS A 177 -21.92 -15.34 3.91
N ILE A 178 -21.77 -14.24 4.64
CA ILE A 178 -22.53 -13.96 5.86
C ILE A 178 -24.04 -13.93 5.59
N LYS A 179 -24.47 -13.28 4.49
CA LYS A 179 -25.89 -13.26 4.10
C LYS A 179 -26.45 -14.65 3.80
N ARG A 180 -25.67 -15.50 3.13
CA ARG A 180 -26.07 -16.88 2.80
C ARG A 180 -26.17 -17.77 4.06
N GLU A 181 -25.26 -17.60 5.00
CA GLU A 181 -25.27 -18.33 6.28
C GLU A 181 -26.46 -17.92 7.17
N GLN A 182 -26.79 -16.63 7.20
CA GLN A 182 -27.97 -16.12 7.92
C GLN A 182 -29.28 -16.63 7.29
N ALA A 183 -29.39 -16.62 5.96
CA ALA A 183 -30.56 -17.13 5.24
C ALA A 183 -30.71 -18.67 5.32
N GLY A 184 -29.62 -19.40 5.59
CA GLY A 184 -29.62 -20.85 5.78
C GLY A 184 -30.12 -21.29 7.17
N CYS A 185 -29.88 -20.48 8.20
CA CYS A 185 -30.25 -20.80 9.58
C CYS A 185 -31.77 -20.64 9.85
N GLU A 186 -32.47 -19.81 9.08
CA GLU A 186 -33.91 -19.54 9.26
C GLU A 186 -34.86 -20.66 8.75
N LYS A 187 -34.34 -21.74 8.13
CA LYS A 187 -35.17 -22.78 7.49
C LYS A 187 -35.34 -24.07 8.31
N THR A 188 -35.04 -24.10 9.61
CA THR A 188 -35.21 -25.31 10.42
C THR A 188 -35.90 -25.04 11.75
N ILE A 189 -37.21 -24.74 11.69
CA ILE A 189 -38.12 -25.00 12.80
C ILE A 189 -39.26 -25.85 12.25
N PRO A 190 -39.24 -27.19 12.40
CA PRO A 190 -40.45 -27.97 12.21
C PRO A 190 -41.37 -27.67 13.39
N SER A 191 -42.48 -26.99 13.12
CA SER A 191 -43.58 -26.83 14.08
C SER A 191 -44.18 -28.21 14.36
N GLN A 192 -43.68 -28.89 15.38
CA GLN A 192 -44.37 -30.02 15.99
C GLN A 192 -45.56 -29.48 16.78
N THR A 193 -46.73 -29.41 16.15
CA THR A 193 -48.00 -29.40 16.88
C THR A 193 -48.27 -30.84 17.32
N SER A 194 -47.76 -31.20 18.49
CA SER A 194 -48.19 -32.38 19.23
C SER A 194 -49.34 -32.04 20.16
N LYS A 195 -50.23 -33.03 20.29
CA LYS A 195 -51.24 -33.27 21.34
C LYS A 195 -52.62 -32.69 21.07
N ASP A 196 -53.72 -33.39 21.26
CA ASP A 196 -54.15 -34.76 21.67
C ASP A 196 -55.65 -34.54 22.04
N PRO A 197 -56.43 -35.54 22.47
CA PRO A 197 -56.75 -36.86 21.91
C PRO A 197 -58.17 -36.93 21.32
#